data_AF-A0A3N2I0L4-F1
#
_entry.id   AF-A0A3N2I0L4-F1
#
_cell.length_a   1.000
_cell.length_b   1.000
_cell.length_c   1.000
_cell.angle_alpha   90.00
_cell.angle_beta   90.00
_cell.angle_gamma   90.00
#
_symmetry.space_group_name_H-M   'P 1'
#
loop_
_entity.id
_entity.type
_entity.pdbx_description
1 polymer ?
#
loop_
_entity_poly.entity_id
_entity_poly.type
_entity_poly.pdbx_seq_one_letter_code
_entity_poly.pdbx_strand_id
1 'polypeptide(L)'
;MTVTRRSVAAAVLGVAALVTALVGGGALTAPTPAAAATAPRLMVSDDGEHWQGRLDSALFGDDLRLVPGSSTTGTFWVKNLSSEPATLTARLVDVTTSSPAFAEAVTVSSRSDLDVGDLPPVTLAGDGCTRVLAPLRLAAGSEAPVTVSVALAESAADGTAGQTLDFGVLVTLTGLTGATAPTGCSPAGTAAPADPGGSAETSAGGAGGDGASSATIEAVTTRASSAAEAGGVASSGGDGEGGAASSGDDTDGDDVDGDGPARAGGGTELPVHALDVLDDFVPVPLRGTWLPLLIAAIAVSAGAFVAVGRRHPADVDDTAGERP
;
A
#
# COMPACT_ATOMS: atom_id res chain seq x y z
N MET A 1 90.27 4.81 -15.70
CA MET A 1 88.86 4.75 -15.26
C MET A 1 88.22 6.11 -15.49
N THR A 2 87.56 6.28 -16.63
CA THR A 2 86.56 7.33 -16.94
C THR A 2 86.15 7.11 -18.40
N VAL A 3 85.05 6.38 -18.62
CA VAL A 3 84.46 6.23 -19.95
C VAL A 3 83.23 7.12 -20.02
N THR A 4 83.39 8.21 -20.76
CA THR A 4 82.41 9.26 -21.02
C THR A 4 81.33 8.73 -21.97
N ARG A 5 80.08 8.66 -21.50
CA ARG A 5 78.91 8.41 -22.36
C ARG A 5 78.47 9.74 -22.97
N ARG A 6 78.51 9.86 -24.30
CA ARG A 6 77.77 10.87 -25.05
C ARG A 6 77.03 10.23 -26.23
N SER A 7 75.71 10.30 -26.11
CA SER A 7 74.78 10.75 -27.14
C SER A 7 74.81 10.05 -28.49
N VAL A 8 73.86 9.13 -28.70
CA VAL A 8 73.28 8.90 -30.03
C VAL A 8 71.79 9.20 -29.93
N ALA A 9 71.45 10.42 -30.35
CA ALA A 9 70.11 10.81 -30.74
C ALA A 9 70.01 10.55 -32.25
N ALA A 10 69.08 9.69 -32.67
CA ALA A 10 68.45 9.77 -33.99
C ALA A 10 67.36 8.70 -34.12
N ALA A 11 66.31 9.08 -34.84
CA ALA A 11 65.33 8.23 -35.50
C ALA A 11 64.19 7.69 -34.63
N VAL A 12 63.14 8.49 -34.43
CA VAL A 12 61.77 8.09 -34.78
C VAL A 12 61.00 9.33 -35.23
N LEU A 13 60.90 9.54 -36.54
CA LEU A 13 60.04 10.54 -37.17
C LEU A 13 59.31 9.82 -38.28
N GLY A 14 58.06 9.45 -38.02
CA GLY A 14 57.23 8.76 -39.00
C GLY A 14 55.85 8.42 -38.44
N VAL A 15 54.83 8.85 -39.18
CA VAL A 15 53.41 8.46 -39.05
C VAL A 15 52.58 9.27 -38.04
N ALA A 16 52.23 10.51 -38.41
CA ALA A 16 51.23 11.32 -37.71
C ALA A 16 50.25 12.02 -38.67
N ALA A 17 49.88 11.39 -39.78
CA ALA A 17 49.07 12.03 -40.81
C ALA A 17 48.10 11.08 -41.52
N LEU A 18 47.25 10.34 -40.78
CA LEU A 18 46.10 9.65 -41.39
C LEU A 18 44.99 9.19 -40.40
N VAL A 19 44.65 9.95 -39.36
CA VAL A 19 43.56 9.57 -38.41
C VAL A 19 42.50 10.68 -38.21
N THR A 20 42.53 11.75 -38.99
CA THR A 20 41.71 12.95 -38.74
C THR A 20 40.43 13.06 -39.58
N ALA A 21 40.02 12.02 -40.31
CA ALA A 21 38.93 12.12 -41.29
C ALA A 21 37.63 11.38 -40.90
N LEU A 22 37.55 10.72 -39.74
CA LEU A 22 36.36 9.96 -39.32
C LEU A 22 35.68 10.51 -38.05
N VAL A 23 35.77 11.83 -37.81
CA VAL A 23 35.19 12.49 -36.62
C VAL A 23 34.07 13.49 -36.99
N GLY A 24 33.87 13.78 -38.29
CA GLY A 24 32.86 14.74 -38.74
C GLY A 24 31.59 14.05 -39.23
N GLY A 25 30.56 13.93 -38.39
CA GLY A 25 29.23 13.53 -38.88
C GLY A 25 28.26 12.93 -37.87
N GLY A 26 28.68 12.69 -36.63
CA GLY A 26 27.74 12.36 -35.56
C GLY A 26 27.07 13.64 -35.08
N ALA A 27 25.87 13.94 -35.57
CA ALA A 27 25.01 14.94 -34.95
C ALA A 27 24.85 14.54 -33.47
N LEU A 28 25.54 15.26 -32.59
CA LEU A 28 25.42 15.13 -31.15
C LEU A 28 24.02 15.59 -30.79
N THR A 29 23.05 14.68 -30.85
CA THR A 29 21.74 14.86 -30.23
C THR A 29 22.03 15.11 -28.76
N ALA A 30 21.92 16.37 -28.33
CA ALA A 30 22.01 16.70 -26.92
C ALA A 30 21.02 15.78 -26.19
N PRO A 31 21.44 15.03 -25.15
CA PRO A 31 20.54 14.17 -24.42
C PRO A 31 19.41 15.05 -23.91
N THR A 32 18.21 14.84 -24.46
CA THR A 32 17.00 15.49 -23.98
C THR A 32 16.90 15.16 -22.50
N PRO A 33 16.81 16.14 -21.59
CA PRO A 33 16.67 15.85 -20.17
C PRO A 33 15.45 14.96 -20.02
N ALA A 34 15.67 13.72 -19.59
CA ALA A 34 14.60 12.80 -19.28
C ALA A 34 13.73 13.49 -18.24
N ALA A 35 12.47 13.78 -18.58
CA ALA A 35 11.52 14.31 -17.64
C ALA A 35 11.51 13.35 -16.44
N ALA A 36 11.92 13.84 -15.27
CA ALA A 36 11.91 13.05 -14.06
C ALA A 36 10.46 12.63 -13.82
N ALA A 37 10.17 11.34 -13.97
CA ALA A 37 8.86 10.80 -13.66
C ALA A 37 8.55 11.18 -12.21
N THR A 38 7.44 11.91 -12.01
CA THR A 38 6.98 12.27 -10.68
C THR A 38 6.84 11.00 -9.85
N ALA A 39 7.61 10.91 -8.76
CA ALA A 39 7.60 9.74 -7.91
C ALA A 39 6.17 9.47 -7.40
N PRO A 40 5.71 8.19 -7.37
CA PRO A 40 4.40 7.86 -6.86
C PRO A 40 4.30 8.25 -5.39
N ARG A 41 3.19 8.88 -5.00
CA ARG A 41 2.94 9.33 -3.62
C ARG A 41 2.13 8.32 -2.80
N LEU A 42 1.46 7.41 -3.47
CA LEU A 42 0.72 6.31 -2.89
C LEU A 42 1.25 5.03 -3.53
N MET A 43 1.43 3.99 -2.73
CA MET A 43 1.66 2.63 -3.22
C MET A 43 0.74 1.67 -2.50
N VAL A 44 0.47 0.54 -3.14
CA VAL A 44 -0.36 -0.54 -2.63
C VAL A 44 0.42 -1.86 -2.65
N SER A 45 0.04 -2.80 -1.80
CA SER A 45 0.66 -4.12 -1.67
C SER A 45 -0.38 -5.13 -1.20
N ASP A 46 -0.31 -6.38 -1.65
CA ASP A 46 -1.16 -7.48 -1.15
C ASP A 46 -0.57 -8.14 0.11
N ASP A 47 0.76 -8.16 0.25
CA ASP A 47 1.46 -8.82 1.34
C ASP A 47 2.10 -7.89 2.38
N GLY A 48 2.16 -6.58 2.10
CA GLY A 48 2.82 -5.57 2.92
C GLY A 48 4.33 -5.45 2.66
N GLU A 49 4.90 -6.27 1.78
CA GLU A 49 6.32 -6.32 1.45
C GLU A 49 6.59 -5.77 0.04
N HIS A 50 5.79 -6.17 -0.96
CA HIS A 50 5.93 -5.79 -2.36
C HIS A 50 5.00 -4.63 -2.72
N TRP A 51 5.59 -3.47 -2.99
CA TRP A 51 4.86 -2.23 -3.24
C TRP A 51 4.76 -1.92 -4.73
N GLN A 52 3.56 -1.61 -5.20
CA GLN A 52 3.26 -1.26 -6.58
C GLN A 52 2.31 -0.06 -6.70
N GLY A 53 2.24 0.53 -7.89
CA GLY A 53 1.39 1.68 -8.19
C GLY A 53 -0.08 1.32 -8.46
N ARG A 54 -0.42 0.04 -8.47
CA ARG A 54 -1.77 -0.57 -8.61
C ARG A 54 -1.65 -2.02 -8.18
N LEU A 55 -2.70 -2.69 -7.68
CA LEU A 55 -2.63 -4.13 -7.43
C LEU A 55 -2.96 -4.88 -8.73
N ASP A 56 -2.09 -5.80 -9.15
CA ASP A 56 -2.32 -6.62 -10.35
C ASP A 56 -3.06 -7.94 -9.99
N SER A 57 -3.10 -8.30 -8.71
CA SER A 57 -3.82 -9.45 -8.16
C SER A 57 -5.20 -9.06 -7.65
N ALA A 58 -6.17 -9.97 -7.79
CA ALA A 58 -7.50 -9.80 -7.23
C ALA A 58 -7.46 -9.96 -5.70
N LEU A 59 -8.11 -9.04 -4.97
CA LEU A 59 -8.08 -9.00 -3.49
C LEU A 59 -8.65 -10.26 -2.83
N PHE A 60 -9.58 -10.94 -3.51
CA PHE A 60 -10.27 -12.13 -3.03
C PHE A 60 -9.92 -13.38 -3.84
N GLY A 61 -8.86 -13.31 -4.66
CA GLY A 61 -8.55 -14.32 -5.67
C GLY A 61 -9.39 -14.17 -6.95
N ASP A 62 -9.07 -14.99 -7.96
CA ASP A 62 -9.68 -14.87 -9.30
C ASP A 62 -11.13 -15.37 -9.36
N ASP A 63 -11.54 -16.21 -8.41
CA ASP A 63 -12.84 -16.89 -8.37
C ASP A 63 -13.55 -16.71 -7.01
N LEU A 64 -13.87 -15.47 -6.63
CA LEU A 64 -14.65 -15.22 -5.42
C LEU A 64 -16.05 -15.83 -5.55
N ARG A 65 -16.33 -16.88 -4.78
CA ARG A 65 -17.63 -17.56 -4.74
C ARG A 65 -18.42 -17.14 -3.51
N LEU A 66 -19.47 -16.35 -3.71
CA LEU A 66 -20.36 -15.90 -2.63
C LEU A 66 -21.48 -16.92 -2.38
N VAL A 67 -21.67 -17.28 -1.12
CA VAL A 67 -22.77 -18.13 -0.63
C VAL A 67 -23.70 -17.26 0.22
N PRO A 68 -25.03 -17.37 0.07
CA PRO A 68 -25.97 -16.63 0.91
C PRO A 68 -25.68 -16.83 2.41
N GLY A 69 -25.70 -15.73 3.17
CA GLY A 69 -25.36 -15.71 4.60
C GLY A 69 -23.86 -15.78 4.91
N SER A 70 -23.00 -15.93 3.90
CA SER A 70 -21.55 -15.95 4.08
C SER A 70 -20.90 -14.61 3.78
N SER A 71 -19.72 -14.39 4.37
CA SER A 71 -18.86 -13.27 4.07
C SER A 71 -17.44 -13.74 3.74
N THR A 72 -16.74 -12.98 2.91
CA THR A 72 -15.34 -13.20 2.57
C THR A 72 -14.57 -11.90 2.76
N THR A 73 -13.39 -12.00 3.35
CA THR A 73 -12.53 -10.85 3.65
C THR A 73 -11.23 -10.94 2.87
N GLY A 74 -10.75 -9.80 2.37
CA GLY A 74 -9.43 -9.65 1.77
C GLY A 74 -8.75 -8.41 2.34
N THR A 75 -7.43 -8.46 2.48
CA THR A 75 -6.65 -7.35 3.04
C THR A 75 -5.60 -6.92 2.03
N PHE A 76 -5.47 -5.61 1.84
CA PHE A 76 -4.35 -5.00 1.13
C PHE A 76 -3.74 -3.91 1.99
N TRP A 77 -2.49 -3.57 1.69
CA TRP A 77 -1.73 -2.54 2.38
C TRP A 77 -1.61 -1.30 1.51
N VAL A 78 -1.66 -0.15 2.16
CA VAL A 78 -1.40 1.15 1.52
C VAL A 78 -0.22 1.83 2.18
N LYS A 79 0.57 2.58 1.41
CA LYS A 79 1.72 3.34 1.92
C LYS A 79 1.71 4.76 1.40
N ASN A 80 1.80 5.71 2.31
CA ASN A 80 2.00 7.11 1.99
C ASN A 80 3.49 7.36 1.74
N LEU A 81 3.88 7.50 0.48
CA LEU A 81 5.25 7.86 0.10
C LEU A 81 5.50 9.37 0.04
N SER A 82 4.48 10.19 0.31
CA SER A 82 4.70 11.63 0.39
C SER A 82 5.48 12.02 1.64
N SER A 83 6.10 13.20 1.60
CA SER A 83 6.83 13.80 2.73
C SER A 83 5.90 14.42 3.78
N GLU A 84 4.59 14.40 3.55
CA GLU A 84 3.59 15.07 4.39
C GLU A 84 2.53 14.07 4.85
N PRO A 85 1.85 14.33 5.99
CA PRO A 85 0.67 13.58 6.34
C PRO A 85 -0.44 13.78 5.31
N ALA A 86 -1.20 12.72 5.05
CA ALA A 86 -2.28 12.72 4.07
C ALA A 86 -3.49 11.95 4.57
N THR A 87 -4.65 12.21 3.95
CA THR A 87 -5.91 11.52 4.23
C THR A 87 -6.18 10.50 3.13
N LEU A 88 -6.23 9.24 3.52
CA LEU A 88 -6.63 8.11 2.72
C LEU A 88 -8.16 8.00 2.72
N THR A 89 -8.74 7.77 1.54
CA THR A 89 -10.15 7.44 1.37
C THR A 89 -10.27 6.31 0.36
N ALA A 90 -11.30 5.47 0.49
CA ALA A 90 -11.61 4.44 -0.50
C ALA A 90 -13.09 4.49 -0.89
N ARG A 91 -13.37 4.26 -2.17
CA ARG A 91 -14.71 4.19 -2.74
C ARG A 91 -14.81 3.03 -3.71
N LEU A 92 -16.03 2.51 -3.86
CA LEU A 92 -16.33 1.56 -4.92
C LEU A 92 -16.39 2.30 -6.26
N VAL A 93 -15.96 1.63 -7.33
CA VAL A 93 -16.02 2.09 -8.73
C VAL A 93 -16.32 0.90 -9.65
N ASP A 94 -16.69 1.18 -10.90
CA ASP A 94 -16.82 0.18 -11.97
C ASP A 94 -17.67 -1.04 -11.61
N VAL A 95 -18.75 -0.80 -10.84
CA VAL A 95 -19.68 -1.85 -10.42
C VAL A 95 -20.50 -2.29 -11.62
N THR A 96 -20.34 -3.55 -12.03
CA THR A 96 -21.17 -4.20 -13.05
C THR A 96 -21.77 -5.48 -12.49
N THR A 97 -23.06 -5.70 -12.73
CA THR A 97 -23.80 -6.85 -12.20
C THR A 97 -24.65 -7.47 -13.29
N SER A 98 -24.82 -8.79 -13.24
CA SER A 98 -25.79 -9.48 -14.10
C SER A 98 -27.24 -9.26 -13.66
N SER A 99 -27.47 -8.87 -12.40
CA SER A 99 -28.81 -8.63 -11.84
C SER A 99 -28.80 -7.51 -10.79
N PRO A 100 -29.74 -6.54 -10.86
CA PRO A 100 -29.86 -5.49 -9.85
C PRO A 100 -30.23 -6.06 -8.46
N ALA A 101 -31.08 -7.10 -8.41
CA ALA A 101 -31.44 -7.76 -7.15
C ALA A 101 -30.23 -8.42 -6.48
N PHE A 102 -29.28 -8.94 -7.27
CA PHE A 102 -28.03 -9.47 -6.73
C PHE A 102 -27.15 -8.36 -6.15
N ALA A 103 -27.05 -7.21 -6.81
CA ALA A 103 -26.29 -6.07 -6.32
C ALA A 103 -26.89 -5.44 -5.04
N GLU A 104 -28.21 -5.49 -4.86
CA GLU A 104 -28.87 -5.07 -3.62
C GLU A 104 -28.57 -6.02 -2.45
N ALA A 105 -28.38 -7.31 -2.74
CA ALA A 105 -28.12 -8.34 -1.73
C ALA A 105 -26.64 -8.45 -1.33
N VAL A 106 -25.72 -7.94 -2.15
CA VAL A 106 -24.29 -7.90 -1.83
C VAL A 106 -23.97 -6.61 -1.08
N THR A 107 -23.34 -6.76 0.08
CA THR A 107 -22.83 -5.67 0.90
C THR A 107 -21.31 -5.68 0.93
N VAL A 108 -20.71 -4.50 0.88
CA VAL A 108 -19.27 -4.28 1.03
C VAL A 108 -19.03 -3.37 2.21
N SER A 109 -18.11 -3.76 3.07
CA SER A 109 -17.59 -2.92 4.16
C SER A 109 -16.08 -2.92 4.12
N SER A 110 -15.45 -1.88 4.64
CA SER A 110 -14.01 -1.88 4.83
C SER A 110 -13.64 -1.30 6.19
N ARG A 111 -12.52 -1.77 6.74
CA ARG A 111 -11.99 -1.35 8.02
C ARG A 111 -10.48 -1.22 7.97
N SER A 112 -9.94 -0.29 8.73
CA SER A 112 -8.53 -0.22 9.08
C SER A 112 -8.40 -0.21 10.60
N ASP A 113 -7.31 -0.76 11.10
CA ASP A 113 -6.88 -0.70 12.50
C ASP A 113 -6.59 0.73 12.99
N LEU A 114 -6.29 1.65 12.07
CA LEU A 114 -6.05 3.05 12.36
C LEU A 114 -7.31 3.93 12.24
N ASP A 115 -8.46 3.34 11.89
CA ASP A 115 -9.70 4.09 11.66
C ASP A 115 -10.31 4.60 12.98
N VAL A 116 -10.97 5.76 12.92
CA VAL A 116 -11.62 6.43 14.07
C VAL A 116 -13.15 6.23 14.04
N GLY A 117 -13.68 5.51 13.05
CA GLY A 117 -15.10 5.15 13.04
C GLY A 117 -15.46 4.10 12.00
N ASP A 118 -16.42 3.24 12.34
CA ASP A 118 -16.97 2.27 11.39
C ASP A 118 -17.96 2.95 10.44
N LEU A 119 -17.80 2.71 9.14
CA LEU A 119 -18.86 3.02 8.18
C LEU A 119 -19.87 1.87 8.13
N PRO A 120 -21.18 2.18 7.97
CA PRO A 120 -22.16 1.13 7.72
C PRO A 120 -21.81 0.38 6.42
N PRO A 121 -22.10 -0.93 6.34
CA PRO A 121 -21.98 -1.68 5.10
C PRO A 121 -22.77 -1.02 3.96
N VAL A 122 -22.19 -1.01 2.77
CA VAL A 122 -22.72 -0.37 1.57
C VAL A 122 -23.21 -1.44 0.60
N THR A 123 -24.39 -1.25 0.01
CA THR A 123 -24.89 -2.14 -1.04
C THR A 123 -24.35 -1.75 -2.42
N LEU A 124 -24.28 -2.71 -3.34
CA LEU A 124 -23.72 -2.49 -4.68
C LEU A 124 -24.75 -2.01 -5.71
N ALA A 125 -26.01 -1.83 -5.31
CA ALA A 125 -27.06 -1.29 -6.16
C ALA A 125 -27.00 0.23 -6.40
N GLY A 126 -26.04 0.91 -5.75
CA GLY A 126 -25.84 2.35 -5.88
C GLY A 126 -25.23 2.77 -7.23
N ASP A 127 -24.92 4.06 -7.33
CA ASP A 127 -24.28 4.72 -8.47
C ASP A 127 -22.80 4.36 -8.67
N GLY A 128 -22.28 3.35 -7.97
CA GLY A 128 -20.89 2.93 -8.07
C GLY A 128 -19.88 3.98 -7.60
N CYS A 129 -20.28 4.85 -6.65
CA CYS A 129 -19.40 5.89 -6.09
C CYS A 129 -19.46 6.02 -4.57
N THR A 130 -20.01 5.02 -3.92
CA THR A 130 -20.19 5.10 -2.48
C THR A 130 -18.86 4.87 -1.77
N ARG A 131 -18.57 5.72 -0.78
CA ARG A 131 -17.39 5.60 0.07
C ARG A 131 -17.52 4.36 0.95
N VAL A 132 -16.48 3.53 0.96
CA VAL A 132 -16.44 2.30 1.77
C VAL A 132 -15.48 2.37 2.95
N LEU A 133 -14.52 3.30 2.93
CA LEU A 133 -13.56 3.52 4.01
C LEU A 133 -13.71 4.93 4.57
N ALA A 134 -13.78 5.07 5.90
CA ALA A 134 -13.79 6.39 6.52
C ALA A 134 -12.45 7.09 6.26
N PRO A 135 -12.42 8.44 6.26
CA PRO A 135 -11.18 9.17 6.03
C PRO A 135 -10.12 8.81 7.08
N LEU A 136 -9.05 8.15 6.63
CA LEU A 136 -7.97 7.68 7.49
C LEU A 136 -6.75 8.60 7.34
N ARG A 137 -6.21 9.12 8.44
CA ARG A 137 -4.99 9.93 8.40
C ARG A 137 -3.75 9.04 8.44
N LEU A 138 -2.92 9.15 7.41
CA LEU A 138 -1.62 8.49 7.32
C LEU A 138 -0.50 9.50 7.49
N ALA A 139 0.47 9.18 8.35
CA ALA A 139 1.70 9.95 8.47
C ALA A 139 2.56 9.80 7.20
N ALA A 140 3.56 10.67 7.05
CA ALA A 140 4.54 10.53 5.97
C ALA A 140 5.33 9.22 6.15
N GLY A 141 5.41 8.40 5.11
CA GLY A 141 6.14 7.13 5.12
C GLY A 141 5.50 6.03 5.98
N SER A 142 4.26 6.22 6.47
CA SER A 142 3.51 5.18 7.17
C SER A 142 2.75 4.28 6.20
N GLU A 143 2.45 3.08 6.68
CA GLU A 143 1.61 2.10 6.01
C GLU A 143 0.42 1.73 6.87
N ALA A 144 -0.66 1.29 6.23
CA ALA A 144 -1.87 0.85 6.91
C ALA A 144 -2.49 -0.34 6.17
N PRO A 145 -2.91 -1.40 6.88
CA PRO A 145 -3.73 -2.44 6.31
C PRO A 145 -5.18 -1.96 6.17
N VAL A 146 -5.78 -2.27 5.03
CA VAL A 146 -7.19 -2.05 4.71
C VAL A 146 -7.82 -3.40 4.46
N THR A 147 -8.72 -3.81 5.34
CA THR A 147 -9.48 -5.07 5.19
C THR A 147 -10.84 -4.75 4.60
N VAL A 148 -11.15 -5.38 3.46
CA VAL A 148 -12.44 -5.28 2.77
C VAL A 148 -13.20 -6.58 3.00
N SER A 149 -14.47 -6.48 3.38
CA SER A 149 -15.38 -7.60 3.53
C SER A 149 -16.49 -7.50 2.50
N VAL A 150 -16.78 -8.61 1.84
CA VAL A 150 -17.92 -8.77 0.94
C VAL A 150 -18.83 -9.81 1.53
N ALA A 151 -20.11 -9.50 1.71
CA ALA A 151 -21.10 -10.41 2.26
C ALA A 151 -22.33 -10.48 1.35
N LEU A 152 -22.86 -11.69 1.18
CA LEU A 152 -24.12 -11.92 0.48
C LEU A 152 -25.22 -12.16 1.52
N ALA A 153 -26.27 -11.36 1.48
CA ALA A 153 -27.40 -11.49 2.40
C ALA A 153 -28.02 -12.89 2.34
N GLU A 154 -28.49 -13.42 3.47
CA GLU A 154 -29.17 -14.72 3.53
C GLU A 154 -30.45 -14.75 2.69
N SER A 155 -31.16 -13.62 2.59
CA SER A 155 -32.35 -13.46 1.73
C SER A 155 -32.07 -13.59 0.23
N ALA A 156 -30.79 -13.69 -0.18
CA ALA A 156 -30.39 -13.89 -1.56
C ALA A 156 -30.53 -15.35 -2.04
N ALA A 157 -30.88 -16.30 -1.15
CA ALA A 157 -30.95 -17.71 -1.49
C ALA A 157 -31.82 -17.99 -2.74
N ASP A 158 -32.93 -17.27 -2.87
CA ASP A 158 -33.84 -17.40 -4.00
C ASP A 158 -33.44 -16.47 -5.15
N GLY A 159 -33.02 -17.05 -6.29
CA GLY A 159 -32.89 -16.31 -7.56
C GLY A 159 -31.57 -15.58 -7.79
N THR A 160 -30.59 -15.69 -6.88
CA THR A 160 -29.24 -15.16 -7.14
C THR A 160 -28.24 -16.19 -7.64
N ALA A 161 -28.63 -17.46 -7.80
CA ALA A 161 -27.75 -18.51 -8.32
C ALA A 161 -27.19 -18.19 -9.72
N GLY A 162 -25.88 -18.31 -9.88
CA GLY A 162 -25.19 -18.11 -11.16
C GLY A 162 -25.10 -16.65 -11.62
N GLN A 163 -25.46 -15.69 -10.76
CA GLN A 163 -25.24 -14.27 -10.99
C GLN A 163 -23.76 -13.89 -10.79
N THR A 164 -23.30 -12.93 -11.58
CA THR A 164 -21.93 -12.40 -11.56
C THR A 164 -21.94 -10.93 -11.23
N LEU A 165 -20.90 -10.48 -10.54
CA LEU A 165 -20.69 -9.10 -10.12
C LEU A 165 -19.20 -8.78 -10.24
N ASP A 166 -18.87 -7.68 -10.89
CA ASP A 166 -17.53 -7.12 -10.94
C ASP A 166 -17.54 -5.73 -10.28
N PHE A 167 -16.54 -5.40 -9.45
CA PHE A 167 -16.38 -4.05 -8.90
C PHE A 167 -14.91 -3.72 -8.64
N GLY A 168 -14.59 -2.43 -8.65
CA GLY A 168 -13.28 -1.90 -8.28
C GLY A 168 -13.29 -1.18 -6.93
N VAL A 169 -12.15 -1.14 -6.26
CA VAL A 169 -11.91 -0.27 -5.09
C VAL A 169 -10.89 0.79 -5.48
N LEU A 170 -11.34 2.04 -5.55
CA LEU A 170 -10.50 3.19 -5.85
C LEU A 170 -10.01 3.84 -4.55
N VAL A 171 -8.69 3.88 -4.38
CA VAL A 171 -8.05 4.45 -3.20
C VAL A 171 -7.43 5.79 -3.56
N THR A 172 -7.77 6.82 -2.79
CA THR A 172 -7.29 8.19 -3.01
C THR A 172 -6.57 8.69 -1.78
N LEU A 173 -5.38 9.23 -1.98
CA LEU A 173 -4.57 9.90 -0.98
C LEU A 173 -4.60 11.41 -1.24
N THR A 174 -5.16 12.16 -0.30
CA THR A 174 -5.32 13.62 -0.39
C THR A 174 -4.45 14.30 0.67
N GLY A 175 -3.51 15.16 0.26
CA GLY A 175 -2.71 15.93 1.21
C GLY A 175 -3.57 16.82 2.11
N LEU A 176 -3.14 17.03 3.37
CA LEU A 176 -3.89 17.88 4.34
C LEU A 176 -3.89 19.36 3.96
N THR A 177 -2.96 19.78 3.11
CA THR A 177 -2.80 21.16 2.62
C THR A 177 -3.78 21.47 1.49
N GLY A 178 -5.08 21.50 1.82
CA GLY A 178 -6.11 22.19 1.03
C GLY A 178 -6.49 21.55 -0.30
N ALA A 179 -6.08 20.32 -0.58
CA ALA A 179 -6.58 19.58 -1.74
C ALA A 179 -8.04 19.18 -1.49
N THR A 180 -8.96 19.72 -2.30
CA THR A 180 -10.32 19.21 -2.34
C THR A 180 -10.25 17.84 -3.00
N ALA A 181 -10.64 16.78 -2.28
CA ALA A 181 -10.74 15.46 -2.88
C ALA A 181 -11.62 15.56 -4.14
N PRO A 182 -11.23 14.95 -5.28
CA PRO A 182 -12.04 14.99 -6.48
C PRO A 182 -13.44 14.47 -6.13
N THR A 183 -14.44 15.33 -6.31
CA THR A 183 -15.86 15.05 -6.05
C THR A 183 -16.48 14.13 -7.09
N GLY A 184 -15.72 13.74 -8.12
CA GLY A 184 -16.16 12.87 -9.19
C GLY A 184 -15.82 11.40 -8.95
N CYS A 185 -16.77 10.56 -9.33
CA CYS A 185 -16.71 9.10 -9.37
C CYS A 185 -16.09 8.56 -10.65
N SER A 186 -15.72 9.45 -11.56
CA SER A 186 -15.04 9.07 -12.78
C SER A 186 -13.81 8.27 -12.38
N PRO A 187 -13.64 7.03 -12.89
CA PRO A 187 -12.37 6.34 -12.73
C PRO A 187 -11.30 7.34 -13.18
N ALA A 188 -10.25 7.49 -12.37
CA ALA A 188 -9.13 8.34 -12.74
C ALA A 188 -8.62 7.74 -14.04
N GLY A 189 -8.99 8.35 -15.18
CA GLY A 189 -8.91 7.71 -16.49
C GLY A 189 -7.57 7.02 -16.57
N THR A 190 -7.60 5.68 -16.69
CA THR A 190 -6.45 4.79 -16.52
C THR A 190 -5.24 5.54 -17.02
N ALA A 191 -4.35 5.97 -16.11
CA ALA A 191 -3.14 6.65 -16.53
C ALA A 191 -2.41 5.62 -17.39
N ALA A 192 -2.57 5.74 -18.71
CA ALA A 192 -2.06 4.76 -19.64
C ALA A 192 -0.58 4.60 -19.27
N PRO A 193 -0.09 3.36 -19.08
CA PRO A 193 1.31 3.14 -18.75
C PRO A 193 2.10 3.98 -19.75
N ALA A 194 2.89 4.92 -19.25
CA ALA A 194 3.53 5.93 -20.07
C ALA A 194 4.34 5.20 -21.14
N ASP A 195 3.79 5.12 -22.36
CA ASP A 195 4.39 4.37 -23.44
C ASP A 195 5.70 5.09 -23.77
N PRO A 196 6.87 4.45 -23.58
CA PRO A 196 8.15 5.13 -23.73
C PRO A 196 8.44 5.58 -25.17
N GLY A 197 7.54 5.32 -26.14
CA GLY A 197 7.70 5.70 -27.55
C GLY A 197 6.76 6.80 -28.09
N GLY A 198 5.76 7.25 -27.31
CA GLY A 198 4.76 8.21 -27.79
C GLY A 198 5.22 9.66 -27.68
N SER A 199 5.55 10.29 -28.81
CA SER A 199 5.79 11.74 -28.87
C SER A 199 4.50 12.51 -28.57
N ALA A 200 4.23 12.77 -27.29
CA ALA A 200 3.08 13.53 -26.84
C ALA A 200 3.21 14.99 -27.29
N GLU A 201 2.21 15.48 -28.04
CA GLU A 201 2.07 16.89 -28.35
C GLU A 201 1.89 17.67 -27.04
N THR A 202 2.91 18.44 -26.69
CA THR A 202 2.96 19.33 -25.52
C THR A 202 1.86 20.39 -25.61
N SER A 203 0.80 20.21 -24.82
CA SER A 203 -0.08 21.31 -24.42
C SER A 203 0.67 22.16 -23.38
N ALA A 204 1.18 23.31 -23.83
CA ALA A 204 1.86 24.28 -22.98
C ALA A 204 0.82 25.10 -22.20
N GLY A 205 0.69 24.87 -20.89
CA GLY A 205 -0.09 25.74 -20.03
C GLY A 205 -0.05 25.33 -18.55
N GLY A 206 0.64 26.12 -17.73
CA GLY A 206 0.48 26.11 -16.27
C GLY A 206 1.79 26.10 -15.48
N ALA A 207 2.41 27.26 -15.32
CA ALA A 207 3.54 27.45 -14.41
C ALA A 207 3.05 27.64 -12.96
N GLY A 208 3.65 26.90 -12.04
CA GLY A 208 3.87 27.33 -10.65
C GLY A 208 2.65 27.38 -9.75
N GLY A 209 2.27 26.25 -9.19
CA GLY A 209 1.50 26.21 -7.95
C GLY A 209 1.97 25.04 -7.11
N ASP A 210 2.38 25.30 -5.87
CA ASP A 210 2.60 24.32 -4.79
C ASP A 210 1.26 23.70 -4.33
N GLY A 211 0.38 23.44 -5.30
CA GLY A 211 -1.01 23.12 -5.11
C GLY A 211 -1.17 21.68 -4.69
N ALA A 212 -1.75 21.50 -3.50
CA ALA A 212 -2.78 20.49 -3.26
C ALA A 212 -2.53 19.18 -4.01
N SER A 213 -1.55 18.42 -3.55
CA SER A 213 -1.18 17.18 -4.21
C SER A 213 -2.12 16.05 -3.81
N SER A 214 -2.90 15.57 -4.77
CA SER A 214 -3.67 14.34 -4.65
C SER A 214 -3.02 13.25 -5.50
N ALA A 215 -3.08 12.01 -5.02
CA ALA A 215 -2.71 10.83 -5.77
C ALA A 215 -3.87 9.84 -5.70
N THR A 216 -4.28 9.35 -6.86
CA THR A 216 -5.37 8.40 -6.98
C THR A 216 -4.83 7.14 -7.64
N ILE A 217 -5.11 6.00 -7.04
CA ILE A 217 -4.73 4.68 -7.56
C ILE A 217 -5.97 3.80 -7.51
N GLU A 218 -6.31 3.23 -8.66
CA GLU A 218 -7.25 2.12 -8.71
C GLU A 218 -6.56 0.93 -8.07
N ALA A 219 -7.02 0.57 -6.87
CA ALA A 219 -6.29 -0.37 -6.05
C ALA A 219 -6.55 -1.79 -6.54
N VAL A 220 -7.80 -2.18 -6.76
CA VAL A 220 -8.14 -3.57 -7.05
C VAL A 220 -9.42 -3.66 -7.88
N THR A 221 -9.45 -4.56 -8.87
CA THR A 221 -10.69 -5.07 -9.47
C THR A 221 -11.00 -6.45 -8.91
N THR A 222 -12.26 -6.72 -8.60
CA THR A 222 -12.75 -7.99 -8.06
C THR A 222 -13.88 -8.50 -8.93
N ARG A 223 -13.77 -9.77 -9.34
CA ARG A 223 -14.84 -10.54 -9.94
C ARG A 223 -15.41 -11.51 -8.91
N ALA A 224 -16.72 -11.45 -8.71
CA ALA A 224 -17.46 -12.32 -7.83
C ALA A 224 -18.55 -13.08 -8.60
N SER A 225 -18.72 -14.36 -8.25
CA SER A 225 -19.81 -15.19 -8.74
C SER A 225 -20.56 -15.79 -7.57
N SER A 226 -21.88 -15.82 -7.66
CA SER A 226 -22.72 -16.53 -6.70
C SER A 226 -22.62 -18.04 -6.92
N ALA A 227 -22.51 -18.77 -5.81
CA ALA A 227 -22.72 -20.20 -5.79
C ALA A 227 -24.15 -20.53 -6.23
N ALA A 228 -24.32 -21.34 -7.28
CA ALA A 228 -25.54 -22.13 -7.35
C ALA A 228 -25.61 -23.03 -6.11
N GLU A 229 -26.75 -23.05 -5.42
CA GLU A 229 -27.02 -24.07 -4.42
C GLU A 229 -26.74 -25.42 -5.08
N ALA A 230 -25.84 -26.20 -4.48
CA ALA A 230 -25.63 -27.56 -4.90
C ALA A 230 -26.91 -28.31 -4.53
N GLY A 231 -27.91 -28.25 -5.42
CA GLY A 231 -29.14 -29.03 -5.40
C GLY A 231 -28.80 -30.51 -5.60
N GLY A 232 -28.09 -31.06 -4.63
CA GLY A 232 -27.70 -32.45 -4.51
C GLY A 232 -28.48 -33.06 -3.38
N VAL A 233 -29.82 -33.01 -3.47
CA VAL A 233 -30.63 -34.10 -2.92
C VAL A 233 -30.26 -35.33 -3.76
N ALA A 234 -29.18 -36.01 -3.38
CA ALA A 234 -29.09 -37.44 -3.58
C ALA A 234 -30.24 -38.03 -2.76
N SER A 235 -31.43 -38.04 -3.36
CA SER A 235 -32.50 -38.93 -2.94
C SER A 235 -31.91 -40.32 -3.08
N SER A 236 -31.39 -40.85 -1.97
CA SER A 236 -31.19 -42.28 -1.82
C SER A 236 -32.57 -42.90 -1.98
N GLY A 237 -32.88 -43.33 -3.20
CA GLY A 237 -33.94 -44.28 -3.48
C GLY A 237 -33.62 -45.57 -2.73
N GLY A 238 -33.96 -45.57 -1.44
CA GLY A 238 -34.10 -46.77 -0.65
C GLY A 238 -35.51 -47.28 -0.92
N ASP A 239 -35.65 -48.03 -2.01
CA ASP A 239 -36.73 -49.00 -2.15
C ASP A 239 -36.60 -49.99 -0.98
N GLY A 240 -37.38 -49.77 0.07
CA GLY A 240 -37.42 -50.59 1.28
C GLY A 240 -38.87 -50.84 1.67
N GLU A 241 -39.44 -51.87 1.06
CA GLU A 241 -40.75 -52.46 1.35
C GLU A 241 -41.04 -52.64 2.86
N GLY A 242 -42.25 -52.26 3.25
CA GLY A 242 -43.12 -53.10 4.10
C GLY A 242 -42.94 -53.04 5.62
N GLY A 243 -43.93 -52.46 6.30
CA GLY A 243 -44.16 -52.65 7.74
C GLY A 243 -45.08 -51.57 8.31
N ALA A 244 -46.39 -51.66 8.09
CA ALA A 244 -47.35 -52.21 9.05
C ALA A 244 -47.45 -51.41 10.38
N ALA A 245 -48.55 -50.65 10.47
CA ALA A 245 -49.36 -50.32 11.66
C ALA A 245 -48.67 -50.17 13.03
N SER A 246 -48.76 -48.98 13.61
CA SER A 246 -49.06 -48.86 15.04
C SER A 246 -49.78 -47.54 15.32
N SER A 247 -51.09 -47.66 15.55
CA SER A 247 -51.93 -46.69 16.24
C SER A 247 -51.63 -46.69 17.74
N GLY A 248 -51.58 -45.52 18.34
CA GLY A 248 -51.41 -45.29 19.77
C GLY A 248 -50.54 -44.06 19.95
N ASP A 249 -50.75 -43.18 20.92
CA ASP A 249 -51.69 -43.12 22.03
C ASP A 249 -51.42 -41.73 22.63
N ASP A 250 -52.41 -41.21 23.35
CA ASP A 250 -52.41 -39.93 24.04
C ASP A 250 -51.15 -39.60 24.85
N THR A 251 -50.79 -38.32 24.91
CA THR A 251 -50.51 -37.66 26.20
C THR A 251 -50.63 -36.14 26.06
N ASP A 252 -51.71 -35.63 26.65
CA ASP A 252 -51.79 -34.36 27.36
C ASP A 252 -50.57 -34.16 28.29
N GLY A 253 -50.21 -32.91 28.57
CA GLY A 253 -49.51 -32.61 29.83
C GLY A 253 -48.50 -31.47 29.81
N ASP A 254 -48.88 -30.41 30.52
CA ASP A 254 -48.05 -29.60 31.42
C ASP A 254 -47.42 -28.30 30.90
N ASP A 255 -48.19 -27.25 31.16
CA ASP A 255 -47.79 -25.97 31.74
C ASP A 255 -46.47 -26.04 32.54
N VAL A 256 -45.51 -25.17 32.21
CA VAL A 256 -44.47 -24.73 33.15
C VAL A 256 -44.29 -23.23 33.03
N ASP A 257 -45.09 -22.51 33.82
CA ASP A 257 -44.79 -21.16 34.28
C ASP A 257 -43.50 -21.18 35.12
N GLY A 258 -42.46 -20.50 34.62
CA GLY A 258 -41.16 -20.40 35.26
C GLY A 258 -40.80 -18.97 35.62
N ASP A 259 -41.52 -18.39 36.59
CA ASP A 259 -41.10 -17.18 37.32
C ASP A 259 -39.78 -17.44 38.06
N GLY A 260 -38.71 -16.80 37.63
CA GLY A 260 -37.39 -16.83 38.27
C GLY A 260 -36.99 -15.45 38.79
N PRO A 261 -36.80 -15.25 40.11
CA PRO A 261 -36.59 -13.93 40.70
C PRO A 261 -35.14 -13.44 40.64
N ALA A 262 -35.04 -12.12 40.71
CA ALA A 262 -33.87 -11.29 40.92
C ALA A 262 -32.68 -11.93 41.64
N ARG A 263 -31.49 -11.83 41.03
CA ARG A 263 -30.21 -11.86 41.75
C ARG A 263 -29.50 -10.52 41.64
N ALA A 264 -29.68 -9.73 42.69
CA ALA A 264 -28.77 -8.69 43.10
C ALA A 264 -27.52 -9.30 43.74
N GLY A 265 -26.35 -8.83 43.32
CA GLY A 265 -25.05 -9.04 43.93
C GLY A 265 -24.04 -8.28 43.09
N GLY A 266 -23.34 -7.24 43.54
CA GLY A 266 -22.91 -6.94 44.90
C GLY A 266 -21.40 -7.17 44.97
N GLY A 267 -20.64 -6.12 44.65
CA GLY A 267 -19.30 -5.86 45.19
C GLY A 267 -18.16 -6.78 44.75
N THR A 268 -17.23 -6.21 43.98
CA THR A 268 -15.79 -6.25 44.30
C THR A 268 -15.08 -5.18 43.48
N GLU A 269 -15.05 -3.97 44.03
CA GLU A 269 -13.96 -3.03 43.78
C GLU A 269 -12.64 -3.70 44.18
N LEU A 270 -11.71 -3.80 43.22
CA LEU A 270 -10.30 -3.98 43.51
C LEU A 270 -9.57 -2.72 43.01
N PRO A 271 -8.86 -1.99 43.89
CA PRO A 271 -8.06 -0.85 43.49
C PRO A 271 -6.75 -1.38 42.87
N VAL A 272 -6.69 -1.41 41.55
CA VAL A 272 -5.42 -1.58 40.83
C VAL A 272 -4.67 -0.26 40.86
N HIS A 273 -3.94 -0.07 41.96
CA HIS A 273 -2.86 0.90 42.06
C HIS A 273 -1.78 0.60 41.02
N ALA A 274 -1.55 1.60 40.17
CA ALA A 274 -0.26 2.26 40.02
C ALA A 274 0.98 1.35 39.92
N LEU A 275 1.28 0.87 38.72
CA LEU A 275 2.65 0.62 38.24
C LEU A 275 2.63 0.54 36.71
N ASP A 276 2.44 1.68 36.03
CA ASP A 276 2.87 1.84 34.62
C ASP A 276 3.46 3.25 34.45
N VAL A 277 4.59 3.43 35.14
CA VAL A 277 5.52 4.54 34.92
C VAL A 277 6.79 3.88 34.40
N LEU A 278 6.81 3.46 33.14
CA LEU A 278 8.03 3.09 32.39
C LEU A 278 7.84 2.97 30.86
N ASP A 279 6.69 3.36 30.29
CA ASP A 279 6.42 3.30 28.84
C ASP A 279 6.65 4.64 28.10
N ASP A 280 7.64 5.43 28.55
CA ASP A 280 8.19 6.55 27.78
C ASP A 280 9.51 6.12 27.13
N PHE A 281 9.49 4.96 26.47
CA PHE A 281 10.46 4.65 25.44
C PHE A 281 9.81 5.01 24.11
N VAL A 282 10.00 6.25 23.67
CA VAL A 282 9.81 6.61 22.26
C VAL A 282 10.75 5.70 21.46
N PRO A 283 10.24 4.70 20.70
CA PRO A 283 11.10 3.96 19.80
C PRO A 283 11.48 4.95 18.70
N VAL A 284 12.66 5.57 18.80
CA VAL A 284 13.18 6.37 17.70
C VAL A 284 13.39 5.40 16.54
N PRO A 285 12.60 5.47 15.47
CA PRO A 285 12.74 4.54 14.36
C PRO A 285 14.02 4.93 13.63
N LEU A 286 15.14 4.31 14.00
CA LEU A 286 16.39 4.38 13.23
C LEU A 286 16.21 3.56 11.95
N ARG A 287 15.39 4.07 11.03
CA ARG A 287 15.22 3.53 9.67
C ARG A 287 16.55 3.67 8.92
N GLY A 288 16.90 2.63 8.15
CA GLY A 288 18.22 2.35 7.57
C GLY A 288 18.87 3.38 6.64
N THR A 289 18.33 4.60 6.50
CA THR A 289 18.95 5.68 5.72
C THR A 289 19.95 6.53 6.50
N TRP A 290 19.92 6.51 7.83
CA TRP A 290 20.88 7.28 8.64
C TRP A 290 22.23 6.59 8.84
N LEU A 291 22.28 5.25 8.74
CA LEU A 291 23.52 4.48 8.89
C LEU A 291 24.64 4.94 7.94
N PRO A 292 24.42 5.12 6.62
CA PRO A 292 25.46 5.62 5.72
C PRO A 292 25.86 7.07 6.02
N LEU A 293 24.93 7.92 6.47
CA LEU A 293 25.22 9.30 6.87
C LEU A 293 26.05 9.36 8.16
N LEU A 294 25.77 8.48 9.11
CA LEU A 294 26.49 8.37 10.38
C LEU A 294 27.91 7.80 10.14
N ILE A 295 28.06 6.82 9.24
CA ILE A 295 29.38 6.31 8.80
C ILE A 295 30.17 7.43 8.09
N ALA A 296 29.54 8.22 7.21
CA ALA A 296 30.19 9.34 6.54
C ALA A 296 30.62 10.43 7.53
N ALA A 297 29.78 10.77 8.51
CA ALA A 297 30.10 11.74 9.55
C ALA A 297 31.26 11.27 10.45
N ILE A 298 31.28 9.99 10.84
CA ILE A 298 32.41 9.40 11.58
C ILE A 298 33.69 9.43 10.74
N ALA A 299 33.62 9.10 9.44
CA ALA A 299 34.78 9.11 8.55
C ALA A 299 35.38 10.52 8.38
N VAL A 300 34.54 11.56 8.25
CA VAL A 300 34.98 12.97 8.20
C VAL A 300 35.62 13.39 9.53
N SER A 301 35.03 12.97 10.65
CA SER A 301 35.55 13.28 11.99
C SER A 301 36.90 12.62 12.25
N ALA A 302 37.06 11.35 11.86
CA ALA A 302 38.31 10.61 12.00
C ALA A 302 39.40 11.15 11.05
N GLY A 303 39.05 11.53 9.83
CA GLY A 303 39.96 12.17 8.88
C GLY A 303 40.48 13.53 9.35
N ALA A 304 39.63 14.34 10.01
CA ALA A 304 40.02 15.61 10.59
C ALA A 304 41.02 15.45 11.76
N PHE A 305 40.92 14.38 12.54
CA PHE A 305 41.84 14.13 13.66
C PHE A 305 43.25 13.75 13.20
N VAL A 306 43.39 13.06 12.06
CA VAL A 306 44.71 12.70 11.50
C VAL A 306 45.44 13.93 10.93
N ALA A 307 44.71 14.96 10.48
CA ALA A 307 45.31 16.18 9.94
C ALA A 307 45.86 17.14 11.03
N VAL A 308 45.33 17.08 12.26
CA VAL A 308 45.76 18.00 13.35
C VAL A 308 46.90 17.42 14.19
N GLY A 309 47.12 16.10 14.19
CA GLY A 309 48.12 15.42 15.02
C GLY A 309 49.59 15.50 14.59
N ARG A 310 49.94 16.22 13.49
CA ARG A 310 51.32 16.27 12.97
C ARG A 310 52.06 17.61 13.15
N ARG A 311 51.65 18.44 14.12
CA ARG A 311 52.53 19.53 14.58
C ARG A 311 53.50 18.99 15.64
N HIS A 312 54.60 18.44 15.15
CA HIS A 312 55.78 18.16 15.95
C HIS A 312 56.35 19.49 16.46
N PRO A 313 56.47 19.72 17.78
CA PRO A 313 57.21 20.87 18.29
C PRO A 313 58.70 20.61 18.01
N ALA A 314 59.20 21.16 16.92
CA ALA A 314 60.62 21.29 16.68
C ALA A 314 61.14 22.49 17.48
N ASP A 315 62.23 22.22 18.19
CA ASP A 315 63.29 23.16 18.55
C ASP A 315 62.97 24.18 19.65
N VAL A 316 63.12 23.71 20.91
CA VAL A 316 63.58 24.56 22.00
C VAL A 316 65.06 24.82 21.76
N ASP A 317 65.38 26.03 21.31
CA ASP A 317 66.72 26.56 21.16
C ASP A 317 67.39 26.69 22.55
N ASP A 318 68.19 25.69 22.91
CA ASP A 318 69.20 25.79 23.97
C ASP A 318 70.32 26.73 23.49
N THR A 319 70.13 28.04 23.66
CA THR A 319 71.22 29.03 23.54
C THR A 319 71.84 29.27 24.92
N ALA A 320 72.70 28.34 25.31
CA ALA A 320 73.85 28.63 26.15
C ALA A 320 74.88 29.45 25.35
N GLY A 321 75.47 30.48 25.96
CA GLY A 321 76.61 31.21 25.38
C GLY A 321 76.49 32.73 25.59
N GLU A 322 76.88 33.31 26.72
CA GLU A 322 78.27 33.60 27.12
C GLU A 322 78.79 34.98 26.63
N ARG A 323 78.98 35.87 27.62
CA ARG A 323 79.96 36.99 27.75
C ARG A 323 79.73 38.31 27.00
N PRO A 324 80.40 39.42 27.41
CA PRO A 324 81.39 39.59 28.50
C PRO A 324 80.94 40.43 29.70
#